data_AF-K7VX45-F1
#
_entry.id   AF-K7VX45-F1
#
_cell.length_a   1.000
_cell.length_b   1.000
_cell.length_c   1.000
_cell.angle_alpha   90.00
_cell.angle_beta   90.00
_cell.angle_gamma   90.00
#
_symmetry.space_group_name_H-M   'P 1'
#
loop_
_entity.id
_entity.type
_entity.pdbx_description
1 polymer ?
#
loop_
_entity_poly.entity_id
_entity_poly.type
_entity_poly.pdbx_seq_one_letter_code
_entity_poly.pdbx_strand_id
1 'polypeptide(L)'
;MGRVNGSLNLSRAIGDMELKQNKFLSPDKQILTANPDINIVELCDDDEFIVLACDGIWDCMSSQQLVDFIREHINTEESLSAVCERVLDRCLAPSTAGEGCDNMTMILVQFKKPFAQVKDASGAEQLTGDAGCSETQ
;
A
#
# COMPACT_ATOMS: atom_id res chain seq x y z
N MET A 1 -15.77 20.46 1.21
CA MET A 1 -16.59 19.56 0.37
C MET A 1 -15.83 18.24 0.31
N GLY A 2 -16.46 17.11 0.68
CA GLY A 2 -15.79 15.81 0.87
C GLY A 2 -16.16 15.05 2.15
N ARG A 3 -17.28 15.40 2.80
CA ARG A 3 -17.75 14.72 4.02
C ARG A 3 -19.18 14.24 3.87
N VAL A 4 -19.44 12.97 4.17
CA VAL A 4 -20.77 12.38 4.32
C VAL A 4 -21.51 13.12 5.43
N ASN A 5 -22.67 13.71 5.08
CA ASN A 5 -23.48 14.55 5.96
C ASN A 5 -22.69 15.68 6.65
N GLY A 6 -21.60 16.14 6.04
CA GLY A 6 -20.72 17.17 6.61
C GLY A 6 -19.84 16.70 7.79
N SER A 7 -19.94 15.44 8.22
CA SER A 7 -19.24 14.91 9.39
C SER A 7 -18.05 14.01 9.00
N LEU A 8 -18.32 12.94 8.26
CA LEU A 8 -17.36 11.85 8.03
C LEU A 8 -16.68 11.97 6.66
N ASN A 9 -15.36 11.95 6.59
CA ASN A 9 -14.58 12.07 5.34
C ASN A 9 -14.39 10.74 4.58
N LEU A 10 -15.07 9.68 5.01
CA LEU A 10 -15.03 8.34 4.39
C LEU A 10 -16.40 7.96 3.83
N SER A 11 -16.41 7.19 2.74
CA SER A 11 -17.61 6.58 2.16
C SER A 11 -17.76 5.10 2.52
N ARG A 12 -16.71 4.49 3.09
CA ARG A 12 -16.70 3.11 3.56
C ARG A 12 -16.00 3.01 4.92
N ALA A 13 -16.58 2.23 5.83
CA ALA A 13 -15.96 1.87 7.10
C ALA A 13 -16.65 0.65 7.71
N ILE A 14 -15.95 -0.08 8.58
CA ILE A 14 -16.57 -1.00 9.54
C ILE A 14 -16.92 -0.20 10.79
N GLY A 15 -18.09 -0.44 11.40
CA GLY A 15 -18.60 0.40 12.50
C GLY A 15 -19.69 1.37 12.04
N ASP A 16 -19.76 2.55 12.65
CA ASP A 16 -20.66 3.68 12.30
C ASP A 16 -22.11 3.24 12.05
N MET A 17 -22.67 2.51 13.01
CA MET A 17 -23.95 1.83 12.83
C MET A 17 -25.11 2.81 12.63
N GLU A 18 -25.04 4.04 13.15
CA GLU A 18 -26.05 5.08 12.89
C GLU A 18 -26.17 5.45 11.41
N LEU A 19 -25.11 5.27 10.61
CA LEU A 19 -25.10 5.55 9.18
C LEU A 19 -25.55 4.35 8.33
N LYS A 20 -25.99 3.25 8.96
CA LYS A 20 -26.31 1.98 8.29
C LYS A 20 -27.72 1.46 8.60
N GLN A 21 -28.63 2.35 9.00
CA GLN A 21 -29.96 1.96 9.50
C GLN A 21 -31.09 2.09 8.46
N ASN A 22 -30.78 2.34 7.19
CA ASN A 22 -31.82 2.45 6.17
C ASN A 22 -32.41 1.07 5.85
N LYS A 23 -33.63 0.82 6.34
CA LYS A 23 -34.36 -0.46 6.20
C LYS A 23 -34.74 -0.81 4.76
N PHE A 24 -34.68 0.15 3.84
CA PHE A 24 -35.04 -0.04 2.43
C PHE A 24 -33.83 -0.28 1.53
N LEU A 25 -32.61 -0.18 2.07
CA LEU A 25 -31.37 -0.39 1.34
C LEU A 25 -30.67 -1.65 1.83
N SER A 26 -30.01 -2.36 0.91
CA SER A 26 -29.13 -3.46 1.26
C SER A 26 -27.88 -2.93 2.01
N PRO A 27 -27.16 -3.79 2.75
CA PRO A 27 -25.98 -3.36 3.54
C PRO A 27 -24.90 -2.65 2.71
N ASP A 28 -24.72 -3.03 1.45
CA ASP A 28 -23.77 -2.44 0.51
C ASP A 28 -24.18 -1.07 -0.02
N LYS A 29 -25.47 -0.73 0.08
CA LYS A 29 -26.07 0.53 -0.44
C LYS A 29 -26.38 1.55 0.63
N GLN A 30 -25.96 1.31 1.88
CA GLN A 30 -26.05 2.32 2.94
C GLN A 30 -25.22 3.56 2.56
N ILE A 31 -25.50 4.71 3.19
CA ILE A 31 -24.74 5.95 2.93
C ILE A 31 -23.24 5.78 3.29
N LEU A 32 -22.95 4.88 4.23
CA LEU A 32 -21.63 4.39 4.53
C LEU A 32 -21.63 2.85 4.43
N THR A 33 -20.89 2.29 3.49
CA THR A 33 -20.86 0.83 3.28
C THR A 33 -19.70 0.16 4.02
N ALA A 34 -19.89 -1.08 4.46
CA ALA A 34 -18.79 -1.92 4.99
C ALA A 34 -18.24 -2.87 3.92
N ASN A 35 -18.74 -2.81 2.68
CA ASN A 35 -18.33 -3.69 1.60
C ASN A 35 -16.93 -3.27 1.09
N PRO A 36 -15.93 -4.17 1.09
CA PRO A 36 -14.59 -3.86 0.61
C PRO A 36 -14.55 -3.79 -0.92
N ASP A 37 -13.53 -3.12 -1.45
CA ASP A 37 -13.09 -3.31 -2.83
C ASP A 37 -12.03 -4.43 -2.85
N ILE A 38 -12.17 -5.38 -3.76
CA ILE A 38 -11.31 -6.56 -3.84
C ILE A 38 -10.69 -6.60 -5.23
N ASN A 39 -9.36 -6.51 -5.28
CA ASN A 39 -8.57 -6.71 -6.48
C ASN A 39 -7.65 -7.92 -6.26
N ILE A 40 -7.53 -8.77 -7.27
CA ILE A 40 -6.62 -9.92 -7.28
C ILE A 40 -5.56 -9.63 -8.33
N VAL A 41 -4.30 -9.67 -7.91
CA VAL A 41 -3.13 -9.45 -8.76
C VAL A 41 -2.23 -10.67 -8.63
N GLU A 42 -1.79 -11.20 -9.76
CA GLU A 42 -0.80 -12.27 -9.81
C GLU A 42 0.60 -11.68 -9.65
N LEU A 43 1.40 -12.24 -8.74
CA LEU A 43 2.76 -11.75 -8.52
C LEU A 43 3.69 -12.19 -9.65
N CYS A 44 4.56 -11.28 -10.07
CA CYS A 44 5.58 -11.47 -11.09
C CYS A 44 6.99 -11.46 -10.46
N ASP A 45 7.99 -11.95 -11.18
CA ASP A 45 9.38 -12.04 -10.70
C ASP A 45 10.03 -10.66 -10.48
N ASP A 46 9.46 -9.60 -11.05
CA ASP A 46 9.88 -8.20 -10.90
C ASP A 46 9.18 -7.47 -9.74
N ASP A 47 8.20 -8.10 -9.08
CA ASP A 47 7.59 -7.53 -7.87
C ASP A 47 8.58 -7.53 -6.70
N GLU A 48 8.85 -6.35 -6.16
CA GLU A 48 9.87 -6.18 -5.11
C GLU A 48 9.27 -6.21 -3.70
N PHE A 49 8.18 -5.47 -3.49
CA PHE A 49 7.53 -5.32 -2.19
C PHE A 49 6.10 -4.80 -2.31
N ILE A 50 5.32 -4.98 -1.24
CA ILE A 50 4.04 -4.30 -1.01
C ILE A 50 4.20 -3.33 0.15
N VAL A 51 3.61 -2.14 0.02
CA VAL A 51 3.42 -1.17 1.10
C VAL A 51 1.93 -0.97 1.38
N LEU A 52 1.57 -1.03 2.66
CA LEU A 52 0.24 -0.69 3.18
C LEU A 52 0.42 0.45 4.18
N ALA A 53 -0.34 1.52 4.06
CA ALA A 53 -0.25 2.65 5.00
C ALA A 53 -1.61 3.35 5.17
N CYS A 54 -1.79 4.08 6.28
CA CYS A 54 -2.94 4.96 6.49
C CYS A 54 -2.76 6.32 5.79
N ASP A 55 -3.84 7.11 5.75
CA ASP A 55 -3.87 8.47 5.20
C ASP A 55 -2.83 9.41 5.80
N GLY A 56 -2.48 9.25 7.08
CA GLY A 56 -1.38 10.01 7.69
C GLY A 56 -0.04 9.94 6.93
N ILE A 57 0.22 8.86 6.18
CA ILE A 57 1.37 8.75 5.25
C ILE A 57 1.03 9.28 3.86
N TRP A 58 -0.11 8.87 3.31
CA TRP A 58 -0.50 9.21 1.94
C TRP A 58 -0.85 10.69 1.73
N ASP A 59 -1.20 11.40 2.80
CA ASP A 59 -1.38 12.84 2.80
C ASP A 59 -0.03 13.57 2.65
N CYS A 60 1.08 12.94 3.05
CA CYS A 60 2.43 13.53 2.99
C CYS A 60 3.21 13.12 1.74
N MET A 61 2.91 11.94 1.17
CA MET A 61 3.66 11.35 0.06
C MET A 61 2.73 10.70 -0.96
N SER A 62 2.96 11.00 -2.24
CA SER A 62 2.34 10.23 -3.33
C SER A 62 2.84 8.79 -3.36
N SER A 63 2.07 7.91 -4.03
CA SER A 63 2.45 6.50 -4.19
C SER A 63 3.85 6.31 -4.76
N GLN A 64 4.21 7.06 -5.80
CA GLN A 64 5.53 6.93 -6.42
C GLN A 64 6.64 7.47 -5.53
N GLN A 65 6.43 8.62 -4.85
CA GLN A 65 7.42 9.16 -3.91
C GLN A 65 7.74 8.18 -2.78
N LEU A 66 6.72 7.49 -2.26
CA LEU A 66 6.93 6.49 -1.21
C LEU A 66 7.70 5.28 -1.74
N VAL A 67 7.34 4.77 -2.92
CA VAL A 67 8.03 3.64 -3.56
C VAL A 67 9.51 3.96 -3.81
N ASP A 68 9.80 5.14 -4.36
CA ASP A 68 11.17 5.57 -4.65
C ASP A 68 11.99 5.70 -3.35
N PHE A 69 11.40 6.32 -2.32
CA PHE A 69 12.05 6.46 -1.02
C PHE A 69 12.35 5.10 -0.36
N ILE A 70 11.41 4.14 -0.44
CA ILE A 70 11.64 2.77 0.06
C ILE A 70 12.78 2.12 -0.72
N ARG A 71 12.80 2.21 -2.06
CA ARG A 71 13.87 1.61 -2.90
C ARG A 71 15.26 2.14 -2.55
N GLU A 72 15.37 3.41 -2.20
CA GLU A 72 16.64 4.02 -1.76
C GLU A 72 17.18 3.41 -0.45
N HIS A 73 16.29 2.95 0.44
CA HIS A 73 16.66 2.55 1.81
C HIS A 73 16.58 1.04 2.07
N ILE A 74 15.77 0.29 1.30
CA ILE A 74 15.44 -1.11 1.58
C ILE A 74 16.64 -2.06 1.58
N ASN A 75 17.70 -1.70 0.85
CA ASN A 75 18.94 -2.49 0.76
C ASN A 75 20.08 -1.93 1.63
N THR A 76 19.91 -0.76 2.24
CA THR A 76 20.94 -0.09 3.04
C THR A 76 20.65 -0.14 4.53
N GLU A 77 19.37 -0.20 4.90
CA GLU A 77 18.94 -0.30 6.29
C GLU A 77 19.05 -1.74 6.82
N GLU A 78 19.20 -1.87 8.14
CA GLU A 78 19.40 -3.17 8.79
C GLU A 78 18.15 -4.05 8.80
N SER A 79 16.97 -3.45 8.68
CA SER A 79 15.68 -4.13 8.77
C SER A 79 14.58 -3.36 8.05
N LEU A 80 13.50 -4.05 7.67
CA LEU A 80 12.31 -3.41 7.10
C LEU A 80 11.65 -2.43 8.09
N SER A 81 11.73 -2.70 9.40
CA SER A 81 11.26 -1.77 10.44
C SER A 81 12.02 -0.45 10.41
N ALA A 82 13.34 -0.47 10.24
CA ALA A 82 14.13 0.75 10.11
C ALA A 82 13.72 1.56 8.86
N VAL A 83 13.41 0.88 7.74
CA VAL A 83 12.86 1.56 6.54
C VAL A 83 11.51 2.22 6.84
N CYS A 84 10.61 1.53 7.56
CA CYS A 84 9.33 2.12 7.98
C CYS A 84 9.54 3.35 8.88
N GLU A 85 10.48 3.29 9.83
CA GLU A 85 10.83 4.42 10.71
C GLU A 85 11.31 5.63 9.90
N ARG A 86 12.17 5.42 8.89
CA ARG A 86 12.60 6.49 7.98
C ARG A 86 11.44 7.16 7.24
N VAL A 87 10.46 6.37 6.79
CA VAL A 87 9.26 6.90 6.13
C VAL A 87 8.43 7.72 7.12
N LEU A 88 8.22 7.21 8.34
CA LEU A 88 7.48 7.90 9.39
C LEU A 88 8.14 9.24 9.75
N ASP A 89 9.46 9.26 9.96
CA ASP A 89 10.23 10.47 10.22
C ASP A 89 10.16 11.46 9.07
N ARG A 90 10.12 10.97 7.82
CA ARG A 90 10.01 11.81 6.63
C ARG A 90 8.65 12.50 6.50
N CYS A 91 7.60 11.86 7.00
CA CYS A 91 6.23 12.37 7.01
C CYS A 91 5.94 13.25 8.23
N LEU A 92 6.70 13.11 9.32
CA LEU A 92 6.45 13.82 10.56
C LEU A 92 6.51 15.34 10.38
N ALA A 93 5.45 16.03 10.81
CA ALA A 93 5.38 17.48 10.72
C ALA A 93 6.45 18.14 11.60
N PRO A 94 7.10 19.24 11.14
CA PRO A 94 8.04 19.99 11.98
C PRO A 94 7.34 20.81 13.08
N SER A 95 6.01 20.93 13.01
CA SER A 95 5.18 21.66 13.96
C SER A 95 3.78 21.05 14.01
N THR A 96 2.94 21.48 14.95
CA THR A 96 1.54 20.98 15.10
C THR A 96 0.57 21.51 14.03
N ALA A 97 1.08 21.94 12.88
CA ALA A 97 0.29 22.48 11.77
C ALA A 97 0.85 21.95 10.45
N GLY A 98 -0.05 21.55 9.55
CA GLY A 98 0.28 20.98 8.23
C GLY A 98 0.06 19.47 8.16
N GLU A 99 0.54 18.88 7.06
CA GLU A 99 0.61 17.43 6.86
C GLU A 99 1.60 16.81 7.87
N GLY A 100 1.38 15.54 8.24
CA GLY A 100 2.26 14.84 9.18
C GLY A 100 1.90 14.96 10.66
N CYS A 101 0.69 15.45 10.96
CA CYS A 101 0.17 15.60 12.32
C CYS A 101 -0.78 14.47 12.76
N ASP A 102 -1.11 13.52 11.87
CA ASP A 102 -2.02 12.41 12.16
C ASP A 102 -1.29 11.20 12.74
N ASN A 103 -2.05 10.19 13.18
CA ASN A 103 -1.51 8.85 13.40
C ASN A 103 -0.96 8.31 12.08
N MET A 104 0.21 7.69 12.16
CA MET A 104 0.88 7.10 11.01
C MET A 104 1.18 5.64 11.30
N THR A 105 0.75 4.76 10.39
CA THR A 105 0.98 3.33 10.47
C THR A 105 1.29 2.82 9.08
N MET A 106 2.33 2.00 8.97
CA MET A 106 2.79 1.41 7.72
C MET A 106 3.20 -0.05 7.94
N ILE A 107 2.93 -0.89 6.95
CA ILE A 107 3.43 -2.27 6.84
C ILE A 107 4.18 -2.37 5.52
N LEU A 108 5.43 -2.84 5.58
CA LEU A 108 6.27 -3.13 4.43
C LEU A 108 6.50 -4.65 4.34
N VAL A 109 6.14 -5.24 3.19
CA VAL A 109 6.31 -6.66 2.91
C VAL A 109 7.25 -6.80 1.71
N GLN A 110 8.48 -7.25 1.94
CA GLN A 110 9.44 -7.52 0.87
C GLN A 110 9.26 -8.95 0.34
N PHE A 111 9.16 -9.11 -0.96
CA PHE A 111 9.10 -10.43 -1.59
C PHE A 111 10.48 -11.07 -1.65
N LYS A 112 10.52 -12.38 -1.47
CA LYS A 112 11.73 -13.15 -1.69
C LYS A 112 11.79 -13.49 -3.17
N LYS A 113 12.89 -13.11 -3.83
CA LYS A 113 13.16 -13.63 -5.17
C LYS A 113 13.18 -15.15 -5.12
N PRO A 114 12.54 -15.85 -6.08
CA PRO A 114 12.74 -17.28 -6.22
C PRO A 114 14.24 -17.55 -6.23
N PHE A 115 14.71 -18.52 -5.43
CA PHE A 115 16.13 -18.89 -5.41
C PHE A 115 16.58 -19.06 -6.87
N ALA A 116 17.47 -18.20 -7.33
CA ALA A 116 18.20 -18.47 -8.56
C ALA A 116 18.90 -19.79 -8.32
N GLN A 117 18.45 -20.85 -9.00
CA GLN A 117 19.17 -22.12 -9.01
C GLN A 117 20.60 -21.78 -9.40
N VAL A 118 21.54 -22.09 -8.50
CA VAL A 118 22.97 -21.93 -8.75
C VAL A 118 23.25 -22.64 -10.06
N LYS A 119 23.55 -21.87 -11.12
CA LYS A 119 24.04 -22.44 -12.36
C LYS A 119 25.42 -22.99 -12.05
N ASP A 120 25.48 -24.28 -11.71
CA ASP A 120 26.73 -25.02 -11.77
C ASP A 120 27.33 -24.80 -13.16
N ALA A 121 28.61 -24.47 -13.17
CA ALA A 121 29.37 -24.17 -14.36
C ALA A 121 29.60 -25.45 -15.18
N SER A 122 28.58 -25.89 -15.93
CA SER A 122 28.76 -26.83 -17.05
C SER A 122 27.61 -26.71 -18.05
N GLY A 123 27.76 -25.76 -18.98
CA GLY A 123 27.39 -25.84 -20.41
C GLY A 123 25.94 -26.11 -20.83
N ALA A 124 25.36 -25.11 -21.53
CA ALA A 124 24.17 -25.14 -22.43
C ALA A 124 22.81 -25.43 -21.75
N GLU A 125 21.67 -24.83 -22.07
CA GLU A 125 21.17 -24.13 -23.26
C GLU A 125 20.36 -22.87 -22.88
N GLN A 126 20.07 -22.06 -23.89
CA GLN A 126 19.34 -20.80 -23.83
C GLN A 126 17.83 -21.07 -23.89
N LEU A 127 17.08 -20.62 -22.88
CA LEU A 127 15.62 -20.54 -22.93
C LEU A 127 15.23 -19.07 -22.75
N THR A 128 14.85 -18.47 -23.87
CA THR A 128 14.17 -17.17 -23.94
C THR A 128 12.74 -17.36 -23.44
N GLY A 129 12.45 -16.88 -22.24
CA GLY A 129 11.08 -16.72 -21.74
C GLY A 129 10.83 -15.24 -21.56
N ASP A 130 10.31 -14.59 -22.61
CA ASP A 130 9.74 -13.25 -22.51
C ASP A 130 8.38 -13.40 -21.82
N ALA A 131 8.35 -13.21 -20.50
CA ALA A 131 7.12 -13.07 -19.74
C ALA A 131 6.85 -11.58 -19.60
N GLY A 132 6.38 -10.95 -20.69
CA GLY A 132 5.83 -9.61 -20.65
C GLY A 132 4.63 -9.59 -19.71
N CYS A 133 4.73 -8.83 -18.62
CA CYS A 133 3.62 -8.54 -17.73
C CYS A 133 2.60 -7.70 -18.51
N SER A 134 1.47 -8.29 -18.90
CA SER A 134 0.45 -7.56 -19.65
C SER A 134 -0.25 -6.57 -18.72
N GLU A 135 0.00 -5.28 -18.94
CA GLU A 135 -0.80 -4.19 -18.41
C GLU A 135 -2.26 -4.44 -18.81
N THR A 136 -3.11 -4.77 -17.83
CA THR A 136 -4.56 -4.80 -18.06
C THR A 136 -5.13 -3.53 -17.43
N GLN A 137 -5.73 -2.70 -18.30
CA GLN A 137 -6.40 -1.43 -17.97
C GLN A 137 -7.57 -1.61 -17.00
#